data_AF-A0A9W9UFG1-F1
#
_entry.id   AF-A0A9W9UFG1-F1
#
_cell.length_a   1.000
_cell.length_b   1.000
_cell.length_c   1.000
_cell.angle_alpha   90.00
_cell.angle_beta   90.00
_cell.angle_gamma   90.00
#
_symmetry.space_group_name_H-M   'P 1'
#
loop_
_entity.id
_entity.type
_entity.pdbx_description
1 polymer ?
#
loop_
_entity_poly.entity_id
_entity_poly.type
_entity_poly.pdbx_seq_one_letter_code
_entity_poly.pdbx_strand_id
1 'polypeptide(L)'
;MAGWWFVLLWVLTPLVNAGVIDLAKRSVLSDLSGGFCRSYRFGADIANNVLYMVGLDGGLVPDDGDASNNYLVTLDLTSSFSTSEGKNYKMTKIDTDVPKIKDMALWSKADNTTLYQYGGRFLENITNENTIWTYSVDDKTWAKQDGTIQPTRLEYGVYTNAPAIQAGYWIGGYQGSGTTASITDSTKDYATGLIQLNTTTGMYTSLDGPYEAVEEGSLSYVPVGDMGILVYIGGDVPSIKDGINATMSSNSWDHVQVYDIAGAKWYNQSTTGTAASRTQFCASVQHDESSSSYQIYVLGGADLSSKDTILDVNYLSIPSFKWYSAAPLEEARMTLTCVTYGRQIFGIGGRQAWADDGEAGCYDAPAFIYDAQFEASRSSFDPGLSSFSLSSSTSKDIEASPTPSAWASSDLRTLFSSNTTVKPTTNNTTTSGNTSSPADSTNSKSGSTNTGAIAGGVVGGCAGLALIVGLVWFFLVRRRKQIPKDIHEAGVETQRHQPAHELPVGARDGRSELESDYHMRSELPAEHKAAISELDTERNR
;
A
#
# COMPACT_ATOMS: atom_id res chain seq x y z
N MET A 1 -16.20 81.68 -44.25
CA MET A 1 -16.88 80.42 -43.92
C MET A 1 -15.80 79.38 -43.69
N ALA A 2 -15.17 79.43 -42.51
CA ALA A 2 -15.51 78.67 -41.31
C ALA A 2 -14.70 77.36 -41.27
N GLY A 3 -13.47 77.45 -40.77
CA GLY A 3 -12.85 76.32 -40.07
C GLY A 3 -13.37 76.29 -38.62
N TRP A 4 -13.32 75.12 -37.99
CA TRP A 4 -13.08 74.90 -36.55
C TRP A 4 -13.13 73.39 -36.21
N TRP A 5 -12.02 72.87 -35.62
CA TRP A 5 -11.87 71.91 -34.49
C TRP A 5 -12.56 70.51 -34.50
N PHE A 6 -12.10 69.43 -33.84
CA PHE A 6 -10.82 68.86 -33.38
C PHE A 6 -11.18 67.46 -32.78
N VAL A 7 -10.21 66.55 -32.70
CA VAL A 7 -10.14 65.31 -31.86
C VAL A 7 -10.79 64.00 -32.39
N LEU A 8 -9.94 63.17 -33.01
CA LEU A 8 -10.04 61.70 -32.96
C LEU A 8 -9.01 61.23 -31.91
N LEU A 9 -9.43 60.56 -30.84
CA LEU A 9 -8.53 59.91 -29.88
C LEU A 9 -8.99 58.49 -29.53
N TRP A 10 -8.25 57.53 -30.09
CA TRP A 10 -7.74 56.29 -29.51
C TRP A 10 -8.56 55.55 -28.43
N VAL A 11 -8.97 54.32 -28.76
CA VAL A 11 -8.81 53.17 -27.85
C VAL A 11 -8.12 52.05 -28.63
N LEU A 12 -6.84 51.87 -28.33
CA LEU A 12 -6.06 50.68 -28.66
C LEU A 12 -6.69 49.46 -27.99
N THR A 13 -7.10 48.47 -28.78
CA THR A 13 -7.01 47.07 -28.35
C THR A 13 -5.81 46.48 -29.08
N PRO A 14 -4.72 46.08 -28.41
CA PRO A 14 -3.74 45.25 -29.06
C PRO A 14 -4.36 43.86 -29.23
N LEU A 15 -4.36 43.36 -30.46
CA LEU A 15 -4.41 41.92 -30.70
C LEU A 15 -3.34 41.29 -29.80
N VAL A 16 -3.77 40.55 -28.78
CA VAL A 16 -2.87 39.66 -28.07
C VAL A 16 -2.47 38.61 -29.09
N ASN A 17 -1.17 38.58 -29.36
CA ASN A 17 -0.49 37.52 -30.10
C ASN A 17 -1.19 36.19 -29.86
N ALA A 18 -1.64 35.55 -30.94
CA ALA A 18 -1.62 34.10 -31.01
C ALA A 18 -0.16 33.70 -30.83
N GLY A 19 0.24 33.58 -29.56
CA GLY A 19 1.48 32.98 -29.17
C GLY A 19 1.49 31.62 -29.83
N VAL A 20 2.53 31.40 -30.62
CA VAL A 20 3.08 30.09 -30.89
C VAL A 20 2.78 29.23 -29.65
N ILE A 21 1.96 28.19 -29.80
CA ILE A 21 1.98 27.08 -28.86
C ILE A 21 3.43 26.65 -28.94
N ASP A 22 4.24 27.11 -27.98
CA ASP A 22 5.56 26.56 -27.78
C ASP A 22 5.28 25.08 -27.67
N LEU A 23 5.77 24.31 -28.64
CA LEU A 23 5.80 22.86 -28.53
C LEU A 23 6.71 22.65 -27.33
N ALA A 24 6.12 22.73 -26.12
CA ALA A 24 6.84 22.80 -24.87
C ALA A 24 7.84 21.66 -24.95
N LYS A 25 9.13 22.01 -24.86
CA LYS A 25 10.18 21.01 -24.78
C LYS A 25 9.70 20.00 -23.76
N ARG A 26 9.45 18.77 -24.21
CA ARG A 26 9.14 17.63 -23.34
C ARG A 26 10.38 17.41 -22.49
N SER A 27 10.47 18.11 -21.37
CA SER A 27 11.62 18.05 -20.47
C SER A 27 11.43 16.85 -19.57
N VAL A 28 12.33 15.88 -19.70
CA VAL A 28 12.51 14.90 -18.63
C VAL A 28 13.07 15.66 -17.43
N LEU A 29 12.31 15.70 -16.33
CA LEU A 29 12.70 16.42 -15.12
C LEU A 29 13.76 15.63 -14.34
N SER A 30 14.70 16.37 -13.74
CA SER A 30 15.76 15.81 -12.87
C SER A 30 15.47 15.96 -11.37
N ASP A 31 14.58 16.88 -11.01
CA ASP A 31 14.07 17.08 -9.65
C ASP A 31 12.76 17.91 -9.68
N LEU A 32 12.21 18.19 -8.50
CA LEU A 32 10.96 18.95 -8.32
C LEU A 32 11.18 20.47 -8.15
N SER A 33 12.30 21.03 -8.63
CA SER A 33 12.53 22.48 -8.52
C SER A 33 11.49 23.36 -9.23
N GLY A 34 10.79 22.83 -10.25
CA GLY A 34 9.68 23.50 -10.92
C GLY A 34 8.39 23.58 -10.07
N GLY A 35 8.36 22.84 -8.95
CA GLY A 35 7.23 22.78 -8.03
C GLY A 35 6.57 21.41 -7.97
N PHE A 36 5.63 21.29 -7.04
CA PHE A 36 4.81 20.12 -6.83
C PHE A 36 3.44 20.57 -6.35
N CYS A 37 2.41 19.78 -6.59
CA CYS A 37 1.05 20.10 -6.12
C CYS A 37 0.43 18.95 -5.36
N ARG A 38 0.24 17.80 -6.02
CA ARG A 38 -0.17 16.58 -5.33
C ARG A 38 0.12 15.35 -6.16
N SER A 39 0.28 14.24 -5.46
CA SER A 39 0.21 12.89 -5.99
C SER A 39 -0.11 11.99 -4.79
N TYR A 40 -1.02 11.04 -4.97
CA TYR A 40 -1.38 10.10 -3.92
C TYR A 40 -1.04 8.68 -4.36
N ARG A 41 -0.93 7.77 -3.37
CA ARG A 41 -0.65 6.33 -3.55
C ARG A 41 0.73 6.01 -4.12
N PHE A 42 1.75 6.61 -3.51
CA PHE A 42 3.13 6.20 -3.77
C PHE A 42 3.39 4.80 -3.21
N GLY A 43 4.19 4.01 -3.94
CA GLY A 43 4.96 2.94 -3.31
C GLY A 43 6.22 3.58 -2.72
N ALA A 44 6.49 3.38 -1.43
CA ALA A 44 7.66 3.99 -0.81
C ALA A 44 8.35 3.06 0.19
N ASP A 45 9.68 3.12 0.21
CA ASP A 45 10.51 2.43 1.19
C ASP A 45 11.90 3.08 1.27
N ILE A 46 12.63 2.81 2.35
CA ILE A 46 14.01 3.26 2.51
C ILE A 46 14.96 2.09 2.27
N ALA A 47 15.96 2.32 1.42
CA ALA A 47 17.08 1.39 1.23
C ALA A 47 18.39 2.18 1.16
N ASN A 48 19.40 1.74 1.92
CA ASN A 48 20.74 2.35 1.93
C ASN A 48 20.73 3.88 2.17
N ASN A 49 19.97 4.34 3.17
CA ASN A 49 19.79 5.77 3.49
C ASN A 49 19.23 6.61 2.33
N VAL A 50 18.46 6.01 1.44
CA VAL A 50 17.72 6.72 0.39
C VAL A 50 16.25 6.38 0.54
N LEU A 51 15.39 7.39 0.62
CA LEU A 51 13.95 7.19 0.51
C LEU A 51 13.57 7.12 -0.97
N TYR A 52 13.00 6.01 -1.39
CA TYR A 52 12.47 5.79 -2.72
C TYR A 52 10.97 5.99 -2.73
N MET A 53 10.46 6.69 -3.74
CA MET A 53 9.04 6.90 -3.96
C MET A 53 8.74 6.65 -5.43
N VAL A 54 7.88 5.68 -5.71
CA VAL A 54 7.47 5.28 -7.06
C VAL A 54 6.00 5.63 -7.25
N GLY A 55 5.62 6.00 -8.47
CA GLY A 55 4.25 6.39 -8.82
C GLY A 55 4.07 7.91 -8.84
N LEU A 56 5.08 8.67 -9.27
CA LEU A 56 4.88 10.06 -9.66
C LEU A 56 4.60 10.13 -11.16
N ASP A 57 3.37 10.47 -11.51
CA ASP A 57 2.93 10.56 -12.90
C ASP A 57 3.44 11.86 -13.54
N GLY A 58 3.95 11.75 -14.75
CA GLY A 58 4.26 12.91 -15.58
C GLY A 58 3.02 13.71 -15.98
N GLY A 59 3.24 14.86 -16.62
CA GLY A 59 2.21 15.77 -17.11
C GLY A 59 1.50 16.59 -16.03
N LEU A 60 1.38 16.06 -14.81
CA LEU A 60 0.82 16.75 -13.65
C LEU A 60 1.87 17.48 -12.80
N VAL A 61 3.15 17.16 -13.02
CA VAL A 61 4.27 17.90 -12.42
C VAL A 61 4.50 19.18 -13.22
N PRO A 62 4.61 20.35 -12.57
CA PRO A 62 5.02 21.59 -13.23
C PRO A 62 6.25 21.37 -14.12
N ASP A 63 6.27 21.99 -15.31
CA ASP A 63 7.34 21.94 -16.31
C ASP A 63 7.62 20.57 -16.99
N ASP A 64 6.92 19.49 -16.63
CA ASP A 64 7.08 18.19 -17.32
C ASP A 64 6.33 18.17 -18.67
N GLY A 65 5.03 18.49 -18.64
CA GLY A 65 4.16 18.63 -19.81
C GLY A 65 3.90 17.34 -20.60
N ASP A 66 4.41 16.18 -20.17
CA ASP A 66 4.28 14.90 -20.86
C ASP A 66 3.73 13.81 -19.93
N ALA A 67 2.41 13.58 -20.02
CA ALA A 67 1.72 12.53 -19.26
C ALA A 67 2.22 11.11 -19.56
N SER A 68 3.03 10.92 -20.61
CA SER A 68 3.69 9.63 -20.87
C SER A 68 4.84 9.35 -19.92
N ASN A 69 5.39 10.36 -19.22
CA ASN A 69 6.46 10.16 -18.25
C ASN A 69 5.97 9.47 -16.96
N ASN A 70 6.88 8.73 -16.34
CA ASN A 70 6.72 8.11 -15.02
C ASN A 70 8.05 8.25 -14.29
N TYR A 71 8.01 8.62 -13.03
CA TYR A 71 9.23 8.97 -12.29
C TYR A 71 9.39 8.13 -11.03
N LEU A 72 10.63 7.67 -10.83
CA LEU A 72 11.16 7.30 -9.53
C LEU A 72 11.71 8.57 -8.88
N VAL A 73 11.23 8.88 -7.68
CA VAL A 73 11.70 10.01 -6.88
C VAL A 73 12.55 9.49 -5.73
N THR A 74 13.68 10.12 -5.46
CA THR A 74 14.60 9.75 -4.38
C THR A 74 14.99 10.95 -3.52
N LEU A 75 15.09 10.73 -2.21
CA LEU A 75 15.68 11.67 -1.25
C LEU A 75 16.90 11.01 -0.59
N ASP A 76 18.04 11.71 -0.59
CA ASP A 76 19.24 11.30 0.12
C ASP A 76 19.10 11.63 1.61
N LEU A 77 19.10 10.60 2.46
CA LEU A 77 18.95 10.71 3.91
C LEU A 77 20.29 10.72 4.65
N THR A 78 21.42 10.90 3.96
CA THR A 78 22.74 10.98 4.60
C THR A 78 23.08 12.37 5.14
N SER A 79 22.31 13.40 4.77
CA SER A 79 22.48 14.78 5.22
C SER A 79 21.15 15.45 5.51
N SER A 80 21.17 16.54 6.29
CA SER A 80 19.96 17.31 6.58
C SER A 80 19.48 18.07 5.34
N PHE A 81 18.17 18.11 5.13
CA PHE A 81 17.55 18.85 4.03
C PHE A 81 16.17 19.37 4.41
N SER A 82 15.70 20.39 3.70
CA SER A 82 14.32 20.87 3.85
C SER A 82 13.37 20.08 2.96
N THR A 83 12.24 19.64 3.51
CA THR A 83 11.21 18.89 2.77
C THR A 83 10.43 19.74 1.79
N SER A 84 10.42 21.07 1.95
CA SER A 84 9.75 21.99 1.02
C SER A 84 10.61 22.38 -0.17
N GLU A 85 11.89 22.00 -0.20
CA GLU A 85 12.80 22.39 -1.27
C GLU A 85 12.85 21.32 -2.36
N GLY A 86 12.14 21.58 -3.47
CA GLY A 86 11.96 20.65 -4.60
C GLY A 86 13.25 20.06 -5.18
N LYS A 87 14.37 20.80 -5.14
CA LYS A 87 15.68 20.34 -5.64
C LYS A 87 16.20 19.09 -4.92
N ASN A 88 15.73 18.83 -3.70
CA ASN A 88 16.16 17.68 -2.90
C ASN A 88 15.55 16.38 -3.42
N TYR A 89 14.37 16.44 -4.03
CA TYR A 89 13.66 15.31 -4.61
C TYR A 89 14.20 14.99 -5.99
N LYS A 90 15.23 14.15 -6.07
CA LYS A 90 15.81 13.75 -7.36
C LYS A 90 14.85 12.84 -8.12
N MET A 91 14.70 13.09 -9.41
CA MET A 91 13.79 12.37 -10.28
C MET A 91 14.58 11.61 -11.35
N THR A 92 14.22 10.35 -11.54
CA THR A 92 14.71 9.51 -12.63
C THR A 92 13.51 9.00 -13.41
N LYS A 93 13.50 9.24 -14.73
CA LYS A 93 12.46 8.69 -15.60
C LYS A 93 12.56 7.17 -15.63
N ILE A 94 11.43 6.51 -15.38
CA ILE A 94 11.28 5.07 -15.48
C ILE A 94 11.08 4.70 -16.96
N ASP A 95 11.70 3.60 -17.39
CA ASP A 95 11.56 3.10 -18.77
C ASP A 95 10.10 2.75 -19.09
N THR A 96 9.70 2.96 -20.34
CA THR A 96 8.35 2.67 -20.85
C THR A 96 7.98 1.19 -20.80
N ASP A 97 8.96 0.29 -20.74
CA ASP A 97 8.71 -1.14 -20.55
C ASP A 97 8.17 -1.46 -19.13
N VAL A 98 8.42 -0.58 -18.16
CA VAL A 98 7.88 -0.69 -16.80
C VAL A 98 6.50 0.00 -16.76
N PRO A 99 5.44 -0.71 -16.36
CA PRO A 99 4.10 -0.16 -16.34
C PRO A 99 3.95 0.97 -15.31
N LYS A 100 3.11 1.96 -15.65
CA LYS A 100 2.67 2.99 -14.70
C LYS A 100 1.65 2.42 -13.74
N ILE A 101 2.03 2.36 -12.47
CA ILE A 101 1.25 1.76 -11.42
C ILE A 101 1.11 2.73 -10.24
N LYS A 102 -0.09 2.76 -9.66
CA LYS A 102 -0.41 3.39 -8.36
C LYS A 102 -0.85 2.32 -7.38
N ASP A 103 -0.92 2.66 -6.09
CA ASP A 103 -1.45 1.76 -5.06
C ASP A 103 -0.58 0.50 -4.88
N MET A 104 0.71 0.58 -5.19
CA MET A 104 1.63 -0.56 -5.10
C MET A 104 2.39 -0.58 -3.78
N ALA A 105 2.83 -1.78 -3.38
CA ALA A 105 3.85 -1.95 -2.37
C ALA A 105 5.23 -1.71 -2.95
N LEU A 106 6.12 -1.19 -2.10
CA LEU A 106 7.55 -1.19 -2.32
C LEU A 106 8.21 -1.86 -1.11
N TRP A 107 9.04 -2.88 -1.35
CA TRP A 107 9.76 -3.59 -0.30
C TRP A 107 11.24 -3.65 -0.63
N SER A 108 12.10 -3.35 0.34
CA SER A 108 13.54 -3.50 0.22
C SER A 108 14.04 -4.86 0.70
N LYS A 109 15.08 -5.34 0.01
CA LYS A 109 15.91 -6.45 0.50
C LYS A 109 16.76 -5.99 1.67
N ALA A 110 17.07 -6.90 2.59
CA ALA A 110 17.85 -6.58 3.80
C ALA A 110 19.26 -6.04 3.54
N ASP A 111 19.87 -6.38 2.40
CA ASP A 111 21.17 -5.83 1.98
C ASP A 111 21.07 -4.51 1.21
N ASN A 112 19.86 -3.96 1.07
CA ASN A 112 19.53 -2.72 0.37
C ASN A 112 19.86 -2.69 -1.14
N THR A 113 20.12 -3.84 -1.75
CA THR A 113 20.52 -3.92 -3.17
C THR A 113 19.35 -3.92 -4.14
N THR A 114 18.16 -4.30 -3.67
CA THR A 114 16.98 -4.52 -4.52
C THR A 114 15.71 -4.01 -3.85
N LEU A 115 14.89 -3.31 -4.61
CA LEU A 115 13.50 -3.00 -4.26
C LEU A 115 12.56 -3.88 -5.08
N TYR A 116 11.48 -4.33 -4.47
CA TYR A 116 10.42 -5.14 -5.09
C TYR A 116 9.12 -4.35 -5.12
N GLN A 117 8.52 -4.25 -6.30
CA GLN A 117 7.25 -3.58 -6.54
C GLN A 117 6.15 -4.62 -6.81
N TYR A 118 5.09 -4.57 -6.00
CA TYR A 118 3.97 -5.50 -6.08
C TYR A 118 2.61 -4.79 -6.00
N GLY A 119 1.58 -5.40 -6.59
CA GLY A 119 0.21 -4.93 -6.48
C GLY A 119 -0.02 -3.63 -7.25
N GLY A 120 -1.06 -2.93 -6.85
CA GLY A 120 -1.45 -1.66 -7.44
C GLY A 120 -2.19 -1.77 -8.76
N ARG A 121 -2.76 -0.65 -9.18
CA ARG A 121 -3.55 -0.52 -10.41
C ARG A 121 -2.76 0.14 -11.52
N PHE A 122 -2.96 -0.35 -12.74
CA PHE A 122 -2.42 0.26 -13.94
C PHE A 122 -3.14 1.58 -14.23
N LEU A 123 -2.40 2.61 -14.62
CA LEU A 123 -2.98 3.86 -15.13
C LEU A 123 -3.29 3.81 -16.62
N GLU A 124 -2.60 2.93 -17.34
CA GLU A 124 -2.76 2.69 -18.77
C GLU A 124 -2.29 1.28 -19.11
N ASN A 125 -2.68 0.76 -20.28
CA ASN A 125 -2.22 -0.53 -20.80
C ASN A 125 -2.34 -1.68 -19.79
N ILE A 126 -3.54 -1.88 -19.24
CA ILE A 126 -3.82 -2.97 -18.28
C ILE A 126 -3.39 -4.30 -18.89
N THR A 127 -2.54 -5.03 -18.18
CA THR A 127 -2.07 -6.35 -18.60
C THR A 127 -2.54 -7.42 -17.62
N ASN A 128 -2.66 -8.66 -18.08
CA ASN A 128 -2.86 -9.81 -17.20
C ASN A 128 -1.54 -10.35 -16.64
N GLU A 129 -0.42 -9.63 -16.86
CA GLU A 129 0.88 -9.99 -16.31
C GLU A 129 0.97 -9.48 -14.86
N ASN A 130 0.81 -10.40 -13.92
CA ASN A 130 0.98 -10.12 -12.50
C ASN A 130 2.45 -10.13 -12.05
N THR A 131 3.35 -9.74 -12.95
CA THR A 131 4.79 -9.75 -12.74
C THR A 131 5.21 -8.73 -11.70
N ILE A 132 6.19 -9.12 -10.89
CA ILE A 132 6.91 -8.24 -9.96
C ILE A 132 7.95 -7.48 -10.76
N TRP A 133 8.05 -6.21 -10.44
CA TRP A 133 9.15 -5.40 -10.93
C TRP A 133 10.17 -5.22 -9.81
N THR A 134 11.42 -5.49 -10.12
CA THR A 134 12.55 -5.24 -9.23
C THR A 134 13.34 -4.05 -9.71
N TYR A 135 13.80 -3.22 -8.80
CA TYR A 135 14.75 -2.15 -9.07
C TYR A 135 16.09 -2.47 -8.41
N SER A 136 17.16 -2.60 -9.21
CA SER A 136 18.53 -2.70 -8.74
C SER A 136 19.01 -1.31 -8.32
N VAL A 137 19.36 -1.15 -7.04
CA VAL A 137 19.75 0.14 -6.47
C VAL A 137 21.09 0.63 -7.05
N ASP A 138 22.06 -0.29 -7.18
CA ASP A 138 23.39 0.03 -7.67
C ASP A 138 23.40 0.28 -9.18
N ASP A 139 22.74 -0.60 -9.94
CA ASP A 139 22.69 -0.50 -11.40
C ASP A 139 21.69 0.54 -11.89
N LYS A 140 20.75 0.96 -11.02
CA LYS A 140 19.64 1.86 -11.33
C LYS A 140 18.76 1.38 -12.47
N THR A 141 18.48 0.08 -12.49
CA THR A 141 17.73 -0.59 -13.56
C THR A 141 16.51 -1.31 -13.01
N TRP A 142 15.45 -1.31 -13.81
CA TRP A 142 14.26 -2.10 -13.57
C TRP A 142 14.33 -3.41 -14.34
N ALA A 143 13.84 -4.48 -13.72
CA ALA A 143 13.72 -5.79 -14.36
C ALA A 143 12.44 -6.48 -13.90
N LYS A 144 11.91 -7.37 -14.74
CA LYS A 144 10.89 -8.32 -14.33
C LYS A 144 11.56 -9.40 -13.48
N GLN A 145 10.96 -9.74 -12.35
CA GLN A 145 11.47 -10.85 -11.57
C GLN A 145 11.15 -12.18 -12.24
N ASP A 146 12.17 -13.01 -12.43
CA ASP A 146 11.99 -14.38 -12.90
C ASP A 146 11.33 -15.23 -11.81
N GLY A 147 10.15 -15.77 -12.11
CA GLY A 147 9.39 -16.58 -11.16
C GLY A 147 8.35 -17.46 -11.85
N THR A 148 8.23 -18.70 -11.38
CA THR A 148 7.22 -19.66 -11.92
C THR A 148 5.82 -19.38 -11.38
N ILE A 149 5.70 -18.70 -10.24
CA ILE A 149 4.42 -18.36 -9.59
C ILE A 149 4.29 -16.84 -9.60
N GLN A 150 3.27 -16.34 -10.29
CA GLN A 150 2.89 -14.93 -10.28
C GLN A 150 1.78 -14.74 -9.22
N PRO A 151 1.89 -13.74 -8.34
CA PRO A 151 0.83 -13.45 -7.37
C PRO A 151 -0.41 -12.91 -8.10
N THR A 152 -1.54 -12.81 -7.43
CA THR A 152 -2.66 -12.01 -7.94
C THR A 152 -2.31 -10.53 -7.78
N ARG A 153 -2.53 -9.67 -8.77
CA ARG A 153 -2.37 -8.22 -8.60
C ARG A 153 -3.60 -7.64 -7.90
N LEU A 154 -3.38 -6.96 -6.78
CA LEU A 154 -4.44 -6.36 -5.96
C LEU A 154 -4.21 -4.87 -5.81
N GLU A 155 -5.29 -4.09 -5.78
CA GLU A 155 -5.28 -2.65 -5.49
C GLU A 155 -6.02 -2.36 -4.18
N TYR A 156 -5.79 -1.18 -3.58
CA TYR A 156 -6.41 -0.72 -2.31
C TYR A 156 -6.13 -1.61 -1.07
N GLY A 157 -5.23 -2.58 -1.20
CA GLY A 157 -4.68 -3.33 -0.06
C GLY A 157 -3.57 -2.56 0.65
N VAL A 158 -3.01 -3.17 1.69
CA VAL A 158 -2.02 -2.53 2.56
C VAL A 158 -0.82 -3.44 2.76
N TYR A 159 0.35 -2.84 2.98
CA TYR A 159 1.60 -3.57 3.01
C TYR A 159 2.52 -3.14 4.14
N THR A 160 3.49 -3.99 4.46
CA THR A 160 4.60 -3.66 5.33
C THR A 160 5.87 -4.37 4.86
N ASN A 161 7.02 -3.73 5.07
CA ASN A 161 8.32 -4.34 4.82
C ASN A 161 8.91 -4.89 6.14
N ALA A 162 9.49 -6.08 6.10
CA ALA A 162 10.11 -6.75 7.24
C ALA A 162 11.52 -7.26 6.86
N PRO A 163 12.48 -6.34 6.61
CA PRO A 163 13.82 -6.72 6.17
C PRO A 163 14.57 -7.57 7.21
N ALA A 164 14.26 -7.43 8.50
CA ALA A 164 14.84 -8.22 9.58
C ALA A 164 14.63 -9.74 9.41
N ILE A 165 13.56 -10.14 8.71
CA ILE A 165 13.23 -11.53 8.37
C ILE A 165 13.20 -11.77 6.85
N GLN A 166 13.74 -10.83 6.06
CA GLN A 166 13.77 -10.88 4.60
C GLN A 166 12.39 -11.18 3.97
N ALA A 167 11.37 -10.45 4.43
CA ALA A 167 10.00 -10.62 3.95
C ALA A 167 9.30 -9.29 3.67
N GLY A 168 8.40 -9.28 2.69
CA GLY A 168 7.40 -8.25 2.48
C GLY A 168 6.00 -8.85 2.57
N TYR A 169 5.04 -8.12 3.12
CA TYR A 169 3.68 -8.61 3.32
C TYR A 169 2.65 -7.66 2.73
N TRP A 170 1.57 -8.22 2.17
CA TRP A 170 0.41 -7.51 1.65
C TRP A 170 -0.88 -8.18 2.12
N ILE A 171 -1.88 -7.39 2.52
CA ILE A 171 -3.20 -7.88 2.93
C ILE A 171 -4.32 -7.05 2.30
N GLY A 172 -5.42 -7.74 2.00
CA GLY A 172 -6.65 -7.12 1.51
C GLY A 172 -6.54 -6.55 0.09
N GLY A 173 -7.46 -5.66 -0.22
CA GLY A 173 -7.66 -5.13 -1.56
C GLY A 173 -8.43 -6.09 -2.46
N TYR A 174 -8.56 -5.71 -3.73
CA TYR A 174 -9.36 -6.43 -4.70
C TYR A 174 -8.72 -6.47 -6.09
N GLN A 175 -9.20 -7.41 -6.91
CA GLN A 175 -9.08 -7.31 -8.36
C GLN A 175 -10.25 -6.49 -8.91
N GLY A 176 -9.97 -5.64 -9.88
CA GLY A 176 -10.93 -4.75 -10.52
C GLY A 176 -10.42 -4.38 -11.92
N SER A 177 -11.09 -3.44 -12.57
CA SER A 177 -10.70 -3.02 -13.92
C SER A 177 -9.31 -2.38 -14.00
N GLY A 178 -8.79 -1.84 -12.88
CA GLY A 178 -7.42 -1.32 -12.78
C GLY A 178 -6.34 -2.39 -12.70
N THR A 179 -6.69 -3.63 -12.37
CA THR A 179 -5.72 -4.72 -12.11
C THR A 179 -5.88 -5.90 -13.07
N THR A 180 -7.08 -6.12 -13.60
CA THR A 180 -7.44 -7.32 -14.36
C THR A 180 -8.17 -6.97 -15.65
N ALA A 181 -7.58 -7.26 -16.81
CA ALA A 181 -8.12 -6.81 -18.10
C ALA A 181 -9.48 -7.44 -18.47
N SER A 182 -9.82 -8.59 -17.89
CA SER A 182 -11.13 -9.22 -18.10
C SER A 182 -12.27 -8.57 -17.32
N ILE A 183 -11.97 -7.75 -16.29
CA ILE A 183 -12.96 -6.98 -15.56
C ILE A 183 -13.13 -5.64 -16.26
N THR A 184 -14.23 -5.46 -16.98
CA THR A 184 -14.48 -4.25 -17.80
C THR A 184 -15.54 -3.32 -17.20
N ASP A 185 -16.08 -3.68 -16.04
CA ASP A 185 -17.09 -2.91 -15.31
C ASP A 185 -16.58 -2.52 -13.91
N SER A 186 -17.49 -2.18 -13.00
CA SER A 186 -17.18 -1.81 -11.62
C SER A 186 -17.07 -3.00 -10.66
N THR A 187 -16.92 -4.22 -11.18
CA THR A 187 -16.75 -5.42 -10.34
C THR A 187 -15.48 -5.30 -9.50
N LYS A 188 -15.62 -5.66 -8.23
CA LYS A 188 -14.51 -5.84 -7.30
C LYS A 188 -14.55 -7.28 -6.78
N ASP A 189 -13.44 -8.00 -6.96
CA ASP A 189 -13.24 -9.35 -6.43
C ASP A 189 -12.22 -9.28 -5.30
N TYR A 190 -12.69 -9.30 -4.05
CA TYR A 190 -11.83 -9.01 -2.90
C TYR A 190 -10.98 -10.21 -2.48
N ALA A 191 -9.72 -9.93 -2.18
CA ALA A 191 -8.83 -10.88 -1.54
C ALA A 191 -9.15 -11.00 -0.04
N THR A 192 -9.09 -12.22 0.47
CA THR A 192 -9.22 -12.55 1.91
C THR A 192 -7.96 -13.22 2.45
N GLY A 193 -6.85 -13.09 1.72
CA GLY A 193 -5.58 -13.74 2.01
C GLY A 193 -4.51 -12.75 2.43
N LEU A 194 -3.41 -13.30 2.94
CA LEU A 194 -2.15 -12.60 3.13
C LEU A 194 -1.18 -13.04 2.02
N ILE A 195 -0.47 -12.10 1.42
CA ILE A 195 0.61 -12.39 0.48
C ILE A 195 1.92 -12.11 1.18
N GLN A 196 2.83 -13.07 1.12
CA GLN A 196 4.21 -12.93 1.58
C GLN A 196 5.15 -13.01 0.38
N LEU A 197 6.05 -12.03 0.25
CA LEU A 197 7.24 -12.09 -0.59
C LEU A 197 8.45 -12.46 0.27
N ASN A 198 9.23 -13.45 -0.15
CA ASN A 198 10.57 -13.68 0.40
C ASN A 198 11.57 -12.81 -0.38
N THR A 199 12.16 -11.79 0.24
CA THR A 199 13.04 -10.83 -0.45
C THR A 199 14.46 -11.36 -0.71
N THR A 200 14.79 -12.56 -0.23
CA THR A 200 16.02 -13.29 -0.59
C THR A 200 15.90 -13.96 -1.95
N THR A 201 14.78 -14.66 -2.17
CA THR A 201 14.55 -15.52 -3.33
C THR A 201 13.62 -14.89 -4.36
N GLY A 202 12.89 -13.85 -3.97
CA GLY A 202 11.81 -13.26 -4.74
C GLY A 202 10.54 -14.12 -4.79
N MET A 203 10.49 -15.26 -4.11
CA MET A 203 9.34 -16.17 -4.17
C MET A 203 8.15 -15.65 -3.36
N TYR A 204 6.94 -15.81 -3.91
CA TYR A 204 5.70 -15.54 -3.19
C TYR A 204 5.08 -16.77 -2.56
N THR A 205 4.34 -16.52 -1.49
CA THR A 205 3.39 -17.45 -0.90
C THR A 205 2.07 -16.73 -0.62
N SER A 206 0.96 -17.36 -1.00
CA SER A 206 -0.36 -16.97 -0.53
C SER A 206 -0.65 -17.75 0.75
N LEU A 207 -1.00 -17.02 1.80
CA LEU A 207 -1.29 -17.50 3.13
C LEU A 207 -2.74 -17.17 3.45
N ASP A 208 -3.33 -17.92 4.38
CA ASP A 208 -4.66 -17.64 4.88
C ASP A 208 -4.66 -16.27 5.61
N GLY A 209 -5.56 -15.38 5.19
CA GLY A 209 -5.76 -14.07 5.80
C GLY A 209 -6.87 -14.10 6.85
N PRO A 210 -7.18 -12.95 7.48
CA PRO A 210 -8.42 -12.82 8.22
C PRO A 210 -9.59 -13.08 7.26
N TYR A 211 -10.63 -13.76 7.74
CA TYR A 211 -11.70 -14.29 6.88
C TYR A 211 -12.51 -13.21 6.15
N GLU A 212 -12.45 -11.96 6.60
CA GLU A 212 -13.19 -10.84 6.04
C GLU A 212 -12.36 -10.06 5.01
N ALA A 213 -13.01 -9.65 3.92
CA ALA A 213 -12.43 -8.78 2.93
C ALA A 213 -12.17 -7.39 3.55
N VAL A 214 -11.02 -6.80 3.27
CA VAL A 214 -10.63 -5.49 3.82
C VAL A 214 -9.89 -4.65 2.79
N GLU A 215 -10.01 -3.33 2.88
CA GLU A 215 -9.21 -2.35 2.12
C GLU A 215 -8.80 -1.16 3.02
N GLU A 216 -7.80 -0.38 2.62
CA GLU A 216 -7.54 0.96 3.20
C GLU A 216 -7.21 1.07 4.69
N GLY A 217 -6.81 -0.03 5.32
CA GLY A 217 -6.30 -0.05 6.71
C GLY A 217 -4.82 0.27 6.83
N SER A 218 -4.14 -0.38 7.77
CA SER A 218 -2.68 -0.43 7.82
C SER A 218 -2.18 -1.80 8.23
N LEU A 219 -0.95 -2.13 7.83
CA LEU A 219 -0.23 -3.32 8.26
C LEU A 219 1.13 -2.91 8.82
N SER A 220 1.49 -3.40 9.99
CA SER A 220 2.75 -3.08 10.66
C SER A 220 3.47 -4.33 11.11
N TYR A 221 4.75 -4.46 10.76
CA TYR A 221 5.63 -5.50 11.29
C TYR A 221 6.22 -5.07 12.64
N VAL A 222 6.08 -5.93 13.65
CA VAL A 222 6.64 -5.71 15.00
C VAL A 222 7.54 -6.90 15.35
N PRO A 223 8.84 -6.71 15.66
CA PRO A 223 9.81 -7.80 15.82
C PRO A 223 9.73 -8.50 17.19
N VAL A 224 8.53 -8.95 17.57
CA VAL A 224 8.25 -9.71 18.80
C VAL A 224 7.96 -11.18 18.50
N GLY A 225 8.54 -12.09 19.28
CA GLY A 225 8.48 -13.53 19.04
C GLY A 225 9.56 -13.97 18.05
N ASP A 226 9.51 -15.23 17.62
CA ASP A 226 10.60 -15.86 16.86
C ASP A 226 10.85 -15.24 15.47
N MET A 227 9.77 -14.85 14.77
CA MET A 227 9.84 -14.18 13.46
C MET A 227 9.13 -12.83 13.43
N GLY A 228 8.71 -12.31 14.58
CA GLY A 228 7.87 -11.12 14.64
C GLY A 228 6.37 -11.42 14.47
N ILE A 229 5.58 -10.36 14.59
CA ILE A 229 4.14 -10.35 14.34
C ILE A 229 3.79 -9.30 13.28
N LEU A 230 2.65 -9.48 12.62
CA LEU A 230 2.00 -8.42 11.87
C LEU A 230 0.80 -7.91 12.65
N VAL A 231 0.59 -6.60 12.68
CA VAL A 231 -0.59 -5.97 13.26
C VAL A 231 -1.34 -5.25 12.16
N TYR A 232 -2.56 -5.69 11.89
CA TYR A 232 -3.48 -5.04 10.96
C TYR A 232 -4.50 -4.19 11.73
N ILE A 233 -4.68 -2.94 11.32
CA ILE A 233 -5.53 -1.95 11.98
C ILE A 233 -6.52 -1.37 10.98
N GLY A 234 -7.80 -1.30 11.36
CA GLY A 234 -8.79 -0.45 10.72
C GLY A 234 -9.10 -0.78 9.26
N GLY A 235 -9.23 0.28 8.46
CA GLY A 235 -9.67 0.20 7.07
C GLY A 235 -11.17 0.00 6.95
N ASP A 236 -11.58 -0.50 5.79
CA ASP A 236 -12.97 -0.63 5.40
C ASP A 236 -13.30 -2.07 5.00
N VAL A 237 -14.54 -2.48 5.25
CA VAL A 237 -15.07 -3.80 4.90
C VAL A 237 -16.19 -3.63 3.88
N PRO A 238 -16.16 -4.38 2.77
CA PRO A 238 -17.23 -4.37 1.79
C PRO A 238 -18.43 -5.23 2.26
N SER A 239 -19.65 -4.78 1.97
CA SER A 239 -20.88 -5.52 2.29
C SER A 239 -21.05 -6.82 1.49
N ILE A 240 -20.34 -6.95 0.37
CA ILE A 240 -20.26 -8.15 -0.46
C ILE A 240 -18.81 -8.40 -0.81
N LYS A 241 -18.40 -9.67 -0.77
CA LYS A 241 -17.01 -10.06 -1.08
C LYS A 241 -16.69 -9.88 -2.57
N ASP A 242 -17.59 -10.29 -3.45
CA ASP A 242 -17.35 -10.28 -4.90
C ASP A 242 -18.58 -9.72 -5.60
N GLY A 243 -18.38 -8.75 -6.51
CA GLY A 243 -19.45 -8.19 -7.34
C GLY A 243 -19.39 -6.68 -7.50
N ILE A 244 -20.53 -6.10 -7.90
CA ILE A 244 -20.69 -4.67 -8.14
C ILE A 244 -21.46 -3.99 -7.00
N ASN A 245 -21.24 -2.68 -6.83
CA ASN A 245 -21.99 -1.83 -5.88
C ASN A 245 -21.86 -2.24 -4.40
N ALA A 246 -20.71 -2.77 -4.00
CA ALA A 246 -20.41 -2.98 -2.59
C ALA A 246 -20.46 -1.64 -1.82
N THR A 247 -21.15 -1.64 -0.67
CA THR A 247 -21.12 -0.52 0.28
C THR A 247 -20.00 -0.76 1.29
N MET A 248 -19.29 0.30 1.69
CA MET A 248 -18.20 0.19 2.65
C MET A 248 -18.65 0.58 4.06
N SER A 249 -18.14 -0.14 5.05
CA SER A 249 -18.20 0.24 6.47
C SER A 249 -16.82 0.25 7.07
N SER A 250 -16.51 1.25 7.90
CA SER A 250 -15.21 1.32 8.57
C SER A 250 -15.11 0.24 9.65
N ASN A 251 -13.94 -0.42 9.73
CA ASN A 251 -13.62 -1.35 10.80
C ASN A 251 -13.51 -0.64 12.15
N SER A 252 -14.06 -1.27 13.19
CA SER A 252 -13.86 -0.82 14.56
C SER A 252 -12.39 -0.91 14.96
N TRP A 253 -11.89 0.09 15.69
CA TRP A 253 -10.56 0.10 16.30
C TRP A 253 -10.54 -0.42 17.73
N ASP A 254 -11.66 -0.94 18.24
CA ASP A 254 -11.77 -1.66 19.52
C ASP A 254 -11.04 -3.00 19.51
N HIS A 255 -10.53 -3.41 18.35
CA HIS A 255 -9.70 -4.58 18.17
C HIS A 255 -8.73 -4.41 17.00
N VAL A 256 -7.70 -5.25 16.98
CA VAL A 256 -6.73 -5.38 15.88
C VAL A 256 -6.54 -6.86 15.54
N GLN A 257 -6.22 -7.14 14.28
CA GLN A 257 -5.82 -8.49 13.88
C GLN A 257 -4.31 -8.61 14.05
N VAL A 258 -3.87 -9.62 14.80
CA VAL A 258 -2.46 -9.92 15.04
C VAL A 258 -2.11 -11.26 14.39
N TYR A 259 -1.13 -11.27 13.50
CA TYR A 259 -0.61 -12.49 12.89
C TYR A 259 0.74 -12.85 13.51
N ASP A 260 0.81 -14.01 14.15
CA ASP A 260 2.08 -14.63 14.51
C ASP A 260 2.70 -15.28 13.27
N ILE A 261 3.82 -14.72 12.81
CA ILE A 261 4.49 -15.15 11.58
C ILE A 261 5.07 -16.56 11.75
N ALA A 262 5.59 -16.91 12.94
CA ALA A 262 6.18 -18.22 13.19
C ALA A 262 5.12 -19.30 13.42
N GLY A 263 4.07 -18.96 14.16
CA GLY A 263 2.94 -19.85 14.40
C GLY A 263 1.97 -19.97 13.23
N ALA A 264 2.09 -19.10 12.21
CA ALA A 264 1.17 -18.96 11.09
C ALA A 264 -0.30 -18.85 11.54
N LYS A 265 -0.56 -17.98 12.53
CA LYS A 265 -1.85 -17.91 13.23
C LYS A 265 -2.30 -16.47 13.45
N TRP A 266 -3.58 -16.22 13.13
CA TRP A 266 -4.26 -14.95 13.40
C TRP A 266 -4.95 -14.93 14.76
N TYR A 267 -4.97 -13.76 15.38
CA TYR A 267 -5.66 -13.46 16.63
C TYR A 267 -6.42 -12.14 16.50
N ASN A 268 -7.66 -12.12 17.01
CA ASN A 268 -8.42 -10.88 17.13
C ASN A 268 -8.24 -10.34 18.56
N GLN A 269 -7.36 -9.35 18.73
CA GLN A 269 -6.99 -8.79 20.02
C GLN A 269 -7.72 -7.48 20.28
N SER A 270 -8.52 -7.44 21.34
CA SER A 270 -9.18 -6.20 21.78
C SER A 270 -8.16 -5.14 22.19
N THR A 271 -8.50 -3.89 21.88
CA THR A 271 -7.74 -2.71 22.29
C THR A 271 -8.44 -1.98 23.43
N THR A 272 -7.75 -1.01 24.03
CA THR A 272 -8.31 -0.08 25.03
C THR A 272 -7.84 1.34 24.73
N GLY A 273 -8.33 2.33 25.49
CA GLY A 273 -8.07 3.74 25.19
C GLY A 273 -9.05 4.28 24.16
N THR A 274 -8.71 5.40 23.53
CA THR A 274 -9.61 6.09 22.60
C THR A 274 -8.85 6.50 21.34
N ALA A 275 -9.29 6.01 20.19
CA ALA A 275 -8.88 6.47 18.87
C ALA A 275 -10.05 6.27 17.90
N ALA A 276 -10.33 7.25 17.05
CA ALA A 276 -11.41 7.15 16.07
C ALA A 276 -10.99 6.31 14.86
N SER A 277 -11.86 5.37 14.48
CA SER A 277 -11.74 4.62 13.22
C SER A 277 -11.67 5.57 12.03
N ARG A 278 -10.85 5.22 11.05
CA ARG A 278 -10.65 6.00 9.82
C ARG A 278 -10.16 5.12 8.68
N THR A 279 -10.20 5.67 7.48
CA THR A 279 -9.75 5.04 6.22
C THR A 279 -8.58 5.81 5.59
N GLN A 280 -7.82 5.17 4.71
CA GLN A 280 -6.74 5.77 3.89
C GLN A 280 -5.68 6.52 4.71
N PHE A 281 -5.44 6.09 5.94
CA PHE A 281 -4.38 6.60 6.80
C PHE A 281 -3.07 5.86 6.52
N CYS A 282 -1.97 6.29 7.13
CA CYS A 282 -0.75 5.48 7.16
C CYS A 282 -0.27 5.23 8.58
N ALA A 283 0.52 4.17 8.75
CA ALA A 283 1.06 3.80 10.05
C ALA A 283 2.55 3.48 9.98
N SER A 284 3.26 3.70 11.08
CA SER A 284 4.66 3.33 11.23
C SER A 284 5.01 2.95 12.67
N VAL A 285 5.99 2.06 12.83
CA VAL A 285 6.42 1.53 14.12
C VAL A 285 7.59 2.34 14.67
N GLN A 286 7.47 2.78 15.90
CA GLN A 286 8.53 3.37 16.72
C GLN A 286 8.86 2.44 17.89
N HIS A 287 10.13 2.37 18.27
CA HIS A 287 10.59 1.56 19.40
C HIS A 287 11.53 2.37 20.28
N ASP A 288 11.18 2.47 21.56
CA ASP A 288 12.08 3.01 22.58
C ASP A 288 12.98 1.87 23.04
N GLU A 289 14.29 1.97 22.73
CA GLU A 289 15.30 0.94 23.02
C GLU A 289 15.43 0.61 24.51
N SER A 290 15.01 1.51 25.41
CA SER A 290 15.02 1.28 26.85
C SER A 290 13.80 0.49 27.34
N SER A 291 12.80 0.32 26.47
CA SER A 291 11.53 -0.35 26.76
C SER A 291 11.34 -1.63 25.93
N SER A 292 10.47 -2.52 26.41
CA SER A 292 10.03 -3.67 25.62
C SER A 292 8.80 -3.36 24.75
N SER A 293 8.36 -2.09 24.67
CA SER A 293 7.10 -1.72 24.02
C SER A 293 7.32 -1.04 22.68
N TYR A 294 6.49 -1.39 21.71
CA TYR A 294 6.48 -0.81 20.37
C TYR A 294 5.28 0.10 20.22
N GLN A 295 5.44 1.22 19.52
CA GLN A 295 4.37 2.21 19.30
C GLN A 295 4.06 2.27 17.81
N ILE A 296 2.84 1.88 17.43
CA ILE A 296 2.38 1.97 16.05
C ILE A 296 1.68 3.31 15.89
N TYR A 297 2.40 4.32 15.39
CA TYR A 297 1.86 5.64 15.09
C TYR A 297 0.98 5.59 13.86
N VAL A 298 -0.18 6.22 13.92
CA VAL A 298 -1.16 6.37 12.84
C VAL A 298 -1.36 7.85 12.55
N LEU A 299 -1.15 8.23 11.28
CA LEU A 299 -1.18 9.60 10.81
C LEU A 299 -2.20 9.75 9.68
N GLY A 300 -2.92 10.88 9.71
CA GLY A 300 -3.82 11.28 8.63
C GLY A 300 -5.02 10.35 8.45
N GLY A 301 -5.47 10.24 7.21
CA GLY A 301 -6.68 9.51 6.81
C GLY A 301 -7.92 10.38 6.79
N ALA A 302 -9.08 9.74 6.64
CA ALA A 302 -10.37 10.43 6.62
C ALA A 302 -11.46 9.60 7.31
N ASP A 303 -12.50 10.28 7.76
CA ASP A 303 -13.73 9.63 8.18
C ASP A 303 -14.50 9.13 6.94
N LEU A 304 -14.90 7.86 6.96
CA LEU A 304 -15.57 7.24 5.81
C LEU A 304 -16.96 7.84 5.54
N SER A 305 -17.65 8.31 6.58
CA SER A 305 -19.04 8.80 6.50
C SER A 305 -19.09 10.30 6.18
N SER A 306 -18.44 11.14 6.99
CA SER A 306 -18.44 12.59 6.80
C SER A 306 -17.52 13.04 5.66
N LYS A 307 -16.54 12.20 5.28
CA LYS A 307 -15.49 12.49 4.29
C LYS A 307 -14.50 13.56 4.74
N ASP A 308 -14.50 13.93 6.01
CA ASP A 308 -13.54 14.87 6.57
C ASP A 308 -12.17 14.22 6.71
N THR A 309 -11.13 14.90 6.26
CA THR A 309 -9.74 14.50 6.51
C THR A 309 -9.35 14.74 7.96
N ILE A 310 -8.53 13.86 8.53
CA ILE A 310 -8.24 13.82 9.96
C ILE A 310 -6.83 14.35 10.26
N LEU A 311 -6.73 15.25 11.25
CA LEU A 311 -5.47 15.78 11.78
C LEU A 311 -4.90 14.96 12.93
N ASP A 312 -5.76 14.25 13.66
CA ASP A 312 -5.38 13.52 14.87
C ASP A 312 -4.28 12.49 14.58
N VAL A 313 -3.26 12.49 15.43
CA VAL A 313 -2.24 11.45 15.45
C VAL A 313 -2.48 10.60 16.69
N ASN A 314 -2.58 9.29 16.50
CA ASN A 314 -2.73 8.32 17.58
C ASN A 314 -1.64 7.27 17.47
N TYR A 315 -1.32 6.60 18.57
CA TYR A 315 -0.45 5.43 18.51
C TYR A 315 -0.97 4.30 19.39
N LEU A 316 -0.84 3.08 18.87
CA LEU A 316 -1.17 1.85 19.59
C LEU A 316 0.10 1.29 20.23
N SER A 317 0.09 1.13 21.55
CA SER A 317 1.19 0.51 22.26
C SER A 317 1.06 -1.01 22.26
N ILE A 318 2.13 -1.70 21.93
CA ILE A 318 2.29 -3.16 21.98
C ILE A 318 3.32 -3.46 23.07
N PRO A 319 3.05 -4.32 24.06
CA PRO A 319 1.99 -5.31 24.08
C PRO A 319 0.73 -4.94 24.86
N SER A 320 0.54 -3.70 25.32
CA SER A 320 -0.65 -3.33 26.10
C SER A 320 -1.93 -3.26 25.27
N PHE A 321 -1.81 -3.13 23.94
CA PHE A 321 -2.90 -2.87 22.99
C PHE A 321 -3.76 -1.66 23.40
N LYS A 322 -3.11 -0.63 23.96
CA LYS A 322 -3.77 0.60 24.40
C LYS A 322 -3.45 1.75 23.44
N TRP A 323 -4.48 2.49 23.07
CA TRP A 323 -4.40 3.70 22.28
C TRP A 323 -4.02 4.90 23.13
N TYR A 324 -3.11 5.71 22.57
CA TYR A 324 -2.73 7.03 23.08
C TYR A 324 -2.89 8.06 21.98
N SER A 325 -3.03 9.32 22.38
CA SER A 325 -3.04 10.46 21.46
C SER A 325 -1.69 11.16 21.51
N ALA A 326 -1.25 11.61 20.34
CA ALA A 326 -0.12 12.52 20.19
C ALA A 326 -0.64 13.89 19.71
N ALA A 327 0.23 14.90 19.68
CA ALA A 327 -0.12 16.17 19.06
C ALA A 327 -0.47 16.01 17.57
N PRO A 328 -1.46 16.77 17.06
CA PRO A 328 -2.01 16.57 15.72
C PRO A 328 -1.05 17.02 14.62
N LEU A 329 -1.36 16.62 13.39
CA LEU A 329 -0.71 17.17 12.19
C LEU A 329 -1.06 18.65 12.02
N GLU A 330 -0.16 19.40 11.38
CA GLU A 330 -0.45 20.79 10.96
C GLU A 330 -1.41 20.85 9.77
N GLU A 331 -1.37 19.81 8.93
CA GLU A 331 -2.15 19.71 7.70
C GLU A 331 -2.68 18.28 7.54
N ALA A 332 -3.97 18.16 7.25
CA ALA A 332 -4.61 16.86 7.10
C ALA A 332 -4.33 16.31 5.71
N ARG A 333 -3.96 15.03 5.64
CA ARG A 333 -3.82 14.31 4.38
C ARG A 333 -4.38 12.90 4.54
N MET A 334 -5.08 12.45 3.51
CA MET A 334 -5.52 11.05 3.37
C MET A 334 -4.83 10.43 2.16
N THR A 335 -4.93 9.10 2.04
CA THR A 335 -4.35 8.34 0.93
C THR A 335 -2.80 8.36 0.98
N LEU A 336 -2.25 8.31 2.20
CA LEU A 336 -0.83 8.44 2.50
C LEU A 336 -0.09 7.10 2.49
N THR A 337 1.23 7.18 2.36
CA THR A 337 2.16 6.11 2.74
C THR A 337 3.10 6.63 3.81
N CYS A 338 3.40 5.82 4.82
CA CYS A 338 4.31 6.18 5.90
C CYS A 338 5.60 5.37 5.78
N VAL A 339 6.76 6.03 5.91
CA VAL A 339 8.06 5.36 6.07
C VAL A 339 8.85 6.09 7.15
N THR A 340 9.64 5.38 7.95
CA THR A 340 10.33 5.96 9.11
C THR A 340 11.84 5.86 8.99
N TYR A 341 12.52 6.93 9.36
CA TYR A 341 13.98 6.98 9.55
C TYR A 341 14.28 7.50 10.96
N GLY A 342 14.73 6.60 11.84
CA GLY A 342 14.85 6.93 13.26
C GLY A 342 13.51 7.32 13.86
N ARG A 343 13.45 8.44 14.58
CA ARG A 343 12.19 8.95 15.16
C ARG A 343 11.35 9.80 14.18
N GLN A 344 11.84 10.02 12.96
CA GLN A 344 11.19 10.87 11.96
C GLN A 344 10.33 10.01 11.05
N ILE A 345 9.02 10.26 11.06
CA ILE A 345 8.03 9.59 10.21
C ILE A 345 7.78 10.47 8.99
N PHE A 346 8.07 9.96 7.80
CA PHE A 346 7.69 10.58 6.54
C PHE A 346 6.25 10.20 6.21
N GLY A 347 5.37 11.19 6.07
CA GLY A 347 4.08 11.02 5.42
C GLY A 347 4.21 11.41 3.95
N ILE A 348 3.94 10.47 3.04
CA ILE A 348 4.27 10.56 1.62
C ILE A 348 2.98 10.60 0.78
N GLY A 349 2.93 11.59 -0.11
CA GLY A 349 1.86 11.88 -1.04
C GLY A 349 0.58 12.31 -0.32
N GLY A 350 -0.52 11.77 -0.83
CA GLY A 350 -1.86 11.95 -0.30
C GLY A 350 -2.63 13.09 -0.96
N ARG A 351 -3.80 13.37 -0.40
CA ARG A 351 -4.71 14.44 -0.82
C ARG A 351 -5.37 15.08 0.40
N GLN A 352 -5.75 16.35 0.28
CA GLN A 352 -6.36 17.14 1.35
C GLN A 352 -7.90 17.01 1.36
N ALA A 353 -8.50 16.42 0.33
CA ALA A 353 -9.94 16.19 0.25
C ALA A 353 -10.27 14.93 -0.55
N TRP A 354 -11.52 14.45 -0.43
CA TRP A 354 -12.04 13.31 -1.17
C TRP A 354 -12.40 13.68 -2.62
N ALA A 355 -11.36 13.99 -3.40
CA ALA A 355 -11.47 14.29 -4.82
C ALA A 355 -10.25 13.74 -5.56
N ASP A 356 -10.38 13.65 -6.88
CA ASP A 356 -9.30 13.20 -7.79
C ASP A 356 -8.82 14.35 -8.69
N ASP A 357 -9.61 15.43 -8.79
CA ASP A 357 -9.33 16.65 -9.54
C ASP A 357 -8.84 17.78 -8.63
N GLY A 358 -8.72 19.01 -9.16
CA GLY A 358 -8.17 20.18 -8.47
C GLY A 358 -8.64 20.36 -7.03
N GLU A 359 -9.89 19.97 -6.72
CA GLU A 359 -10.50 20.06 -5.39
C GLU A 359 -9.84 19.15 -4.34
N ALA A 360 -9.02 18.18 -4.74
CA ALA A 360 -8.26 17.33 -3.82
C ALA A 360 -7.15 18.10 -3.06
N GLY A 361 -6.97 19.37 -3.41
CA GLY A 361 -6.01 20.27 -2.78
C GLY A 361 -4.61 20.20 -3.38
N CYS A 362 -3.73 21.06 -2.86
CA CYS A 362 -2.38 21.30 -3.37
C CYS A 362 -1.43 21.62 -2.21
N TYR A 363 -0.23 21.07 -2.27
CA TYR A 363 0.84 21.28 -1.31
C TYR A 363 2.21 21.17 -2.01
N ASP A 364 3.23 21.87 -1.51
CA ASP A 364 4.45 22.13 -2.28
C ASP A 364 5.50 21.01 -2.27
N ALA A 365 5.23 19.90 -1.57
CA ALA A 365 6.17 18.80 -1.42
C ALA A 365 5.51 17.43 -1.29
N PRO A 366 6.04 16.38 -1.96
CA PRO A 366 5.47 15.04 -1.90
C PRO A 366 5.62 14.38 -0.53
N ALA A 367 6.44 14.91 0.39
CA ALA A 367 6.57 14.35 1.73
C ALA A 367 6.58 15.43 2.82
N PHE A 368 6.00 15.12 3.98
CA PHE A 368 6.14 15.87 5.23
C PHE A 368 6.78 14.99 6.30
N ILE A 369 7.30 15.60 7.37
CA ILE A 369 7.94 14.87 8.48
C ILE A 369 7.16 15.15 9.77
N TYR A 370 6.86 14.08 10.50
CA TYR A 370 6.38 14.11 11.87
C TYR A 370 7.45 13.54 12.81
N ASP A 371 7.88 14.31 13.80
CA ASP A 371 8.86 13.89 14.81
C ASP A 371 8.15 13.19 15.96
N ALA A 372 8.24 11.86 16.04
CA ALA A 372 7.55 11.10 17.08
C ALA A 372 8.02 11.44 18.51
N GLN A 373 9.24 11.97 18.69
CA GLN A 373 9.76 12.32 20.02
C GLN A 373 9.14 13.61 20.56
N PHE A 374 8.90 14.59 19.69
CA PHE A 374 8.33 15.88 20.06
C PHE A 374 6.85 16.01 19.68
N GLU A 375 6.31 15.01 19.00
CA GLU A 375 4.93 14.95 18.52
C GLU A 375 4.57 16.19 17.67
N ALA A 376 5.43 16.55 16.71
CA ALA A 376 5.27 17.77 15.94
C ALA A 376 5.77 17.62 14.50
N SER A 377 5.18 18.40 13.59
CA SER A 377 5.68 18.55 12.22
C SER A 377 7.09 19.16 12.20
N ARG A 378 7.91 18.75 11.23
CA ARG A 378 9.21 19.36 10.95
C ARG A 378 9.31 19.81 9.50
N SER A 379 9.96 20.94 9.30
CA SER A 379 10.29 21.48 7.97
C SER A 379 11.60 20.94 7.39
N SER A 380 12.40 20.26 8.21
CA SER A 380 13.71 19.73 7.81
C SER A 380 13.97 18.35 8.43
N PHE A 381 14.49 17.47 7.58
CA PHE A 381 15.05 16.19 7.96
C PHE A 381 16.43 16.37 8.61
N ASP A 382 16.73 15.57 9.62
CA ASP A 382 18.05 15.47 10.22
C ASP A 382 18.42 14.00 10.49
N PRO A 383 19.45 13.44 9.82
CA PRO A 383 19.84 12.05 10.02
C PRO A 383 20.37 11.74 11.42
N GLY A 384 20.76 12.76 12.19
CA GLY A 384 21.20 12.61 13.58
C GLY A 384 20.06 12.30 14.55
N LEU A 385 18.79 12.51 14.16
CA LEU A 385 17.62 12.27 15.00
C LEU A 385 17.13 10.82 14.88
N SER A 386 17.91 9.90 15.43
CA SER A 386 17.64 8.46 15.35
C SER A 386 16.85 7.91 16.54
N SER A 387 17.21 8.31 17.76
CA SER A 387 16.62 7.76 18.98
C SER A 387 15.21 8.28 19.24
N PHE A 388 14.31 7.36 19.56
CA PHE A 388 12.96 7.63 20.05
C PHE A 388 12.86 7.22 21.52
N SER A 389 12.17 8.03 22.32
CA SER A 389 11.79 7.68 23.69
C SER A 389 10.38 8.13 23.98
N LEU A 390 9.67 7.33 24.77
CA LEU A 390 8.32 7.62 25.19
C LEU A 390 8.25 8.86 26.10
N SER A 391 7.13 9.58 26.05
CA SER A 391 6.86 10.64 27.02
C SER A 391 6.76 10.06 28.43
N SER A 392 7.23 10.80 29.44
CA SER A 392 7.24 10.30 30.83
C SER A 392 5.85 9.90 31.36
N SER A 393 4.77 10.49 30.84
CA SER A 393 3.39 10.12 31.18
C SER A 393 3.01 8.78 30.54
N THR A 394 3.31 8.61 29.25
CA THR A 394 3.02 7.36 28.54
C THR A 394 3.86 6.21 29.08
N SER A 395 5.15 6.42 29.33
CA SER A 395 6.02 5.39 29.92
C SER A 395 5.49 4.89 31.25
N LYS A 396 5.08 5.81 32.15
CA LYS A 396 4.52 5.44 33.46
C LYS A 396 3.20 4.67 33.35
N ASP A 397 2.35 5.04 32.40
CA ASP A 397 1.09 4.33 32.17
C ASP A 397 1.32 2.92 31.61
N ILE A 398 2.27 2.77 30.68
CA ILE A 398 2.70 1.46 30.18
C ILE A 398 3.33 0.62 31.31
N GLU A 399 4.19 1.20 32.16
CA GLU A 399 4.76 0.49 33.32
C GLU A 399 3.67 0.02 34.30
N ALA A 400 2.61 0.82 34.49
CA ALA A 400 1.49 0.46 35.35
C ALA A 400 0.59 -0.63 34.74
N SER A 401 0.48 -0.68 33.40
CA SER A 401 -0.35 -1.65 32.68
C SER A 401 0.33 -2.14 31.39
N PRO A 402 1.40 -2.95 31.49
CA PRO A 402 2.26 -3.29 30.35
C PRO A 402 1.60 -4.26 29.36
N THR A 403 0.55 -4.97 29.78
CA THR A 403 -0.19 -5.96 28.98
C THR A 403 -1.69 -5.72 29.11
N PRO A 404 -2.52 -6.16 28.15
CA PRO A 404 -3.97 -6.06 28.24
C PRO A 404 -4.48 -6.91 29.41
N SER A 405 -5.64 -6.50 29.95
CA SER A 405 -6.37 -7.27 30.97
C SER A 405 -6.92 -8.59 30.43
N ALA A 406 -7.22 -8.64 29.12
CA ALA A 406 -7.70 -9.82 28.42
C ALA A 406 -6.90 -10.05 27.13
N TRP A 407 -6.33 -11.24 27.00
CA TRP A 407 -5.66 -11.69 25.79
C TRP A 407 -6.63 -12.46 24.91
N ALA A 408 -6.53 -12.30 23.59
CA ALA A 408 -7.28 -13.10 22.62
C ALA A 408 -7.04 -14.60 22.79
N SER A 409 -5.83 -14.98 23.22
CA SER A 409 -5.47 -16.37 23.55
C SER A 409 -4.24 -16.43 24.47
N SER A 410 -4.01 -17.59 25.09
CA SER A 410 -2.76 -17.88 25.83
C SER A 410 -1.52 -17.91 24.93
N ASP A 411 -1.70 -18.33 23.67
CA ASP A 411 -0.61 -18.44 22.70
C ASP A 411 -0.07 -17.05 22.36
N LEU A 412 -0.97 -16.11 22.04
CA LEU A 412 -0.62 -14.71 21.79
C LEU A 412 0.12 -14.10 22.98
N ARG A 413 -0.37 -14.32 24.20
CA ARG A 413 0.30 -13.86 25.44
C ARG A 413 1.74 -14.38 25.56
N THR A 414 1.98 -15.62 25.13
CA THR A 414 3.29 -16.28 25.26
C THR A 414 4.34 -15.65 24.35
N LEU A 415 3.94 -15.09 23.20
CA LEU A 415 4.82 -14.33 22.30
C LEU A 415 5.48 -13.15 23.00
N PHE A 416 4.77 -12.49 23.93
CA PHE A 416 5.25 -11.34 24.68
C PHE A 416 5.87 -11.69 26.04
N SER A 417 5.81 -12.96 26.45
CA SER A 417 6.41 -13.44 27.70
C SER A 417 7.83 -13.98 27.52
N SER A 418 8.20 -14.28 26.27
CA SER A 418 9.52 -14.78 25.90
C SER A 418 10.40 -13.59 25.52
N ASN A 419 11.57 -13.42 26.16
CA ASN A 419 12.56 -12.38 25.82
C ASN A 419 13.25 -12.62 24.45
N THR A 420 12.57 -13.23 23.49
CA THR A 420 13.08 -13.48 22.15
C THR A 420 12.69 -12.30 21.27
N THR A 421 13.51 -11.25 21.28
CA THR A 421 13.45 -10.21 20.24
C THR A 421 14.24 -10.71 19.04
N VAL A 422 13.70 -10.56 17.83
CA VAL A 422 14.42 -10.91 16.60
C VAL A 422 15.68 -10.03 16.51
N LYS A 423 16.86 -10.62 16.73
CA LYS A 423 18.11 -9.87 16.59
C LYS A 423 18.36 -9.63 15.10
N PRO A 424 18.54 -8.37 14.65
CA PRO A 424 18.87 -8.10 13.26
C PRO A 424 20.19 -8.79 12.89
N THR A 425 20.20 -9.48 11.75
CA THR A 425 21.43 -10.08 11.20
C THR A 425 22.24 -8.99 10.51
N THR A 426 22.93 -8.14 11.29
CA THR A 426 23.88 -7.17 10.74
C THR A 426 25.19 -7.86 10.41
N ASN A 427 25.46 -8.05 9.12
CA ASN A 427 26.80 -8.37 8.61
C ASN A 427 27.69 -7.13 8.70
N ASN A 428 28.18 -6.81 9.89
CA ASN A 428 29.29 -5.87 10.04
C ASN A 428 30.60 -6.64 9.97
N THR A 429 31.25 -6.59 8.80
CA THR A 429 32.67 -6.92 8.67
C THR A 429 33.52 -5.83 9.34
N THR A 430 34.01 -6.11 10.54
CA THR A 430 35.18 -5.43 11.10
C THR A 430 36.22 -6.47 11.53
N THR A 431 37.35 -6.42 10.85
CA THR A 431 38.56 -7.23 11.04
C THR A 431 39.27 -6.90 12.36
N SER A 432 39.40 -7.94 13.19
CA SER A 432 40.49 -8.35 14.08
C SER A 432 41.27 -7.35 14.96
N GLY A 433 41.29 -7.68 16.26
CA GLY A 433 42.38 -7.37 17.21
C GLY A 433 42.22 -8.17 18.51
N ASN A 434 42.90 -9.32 18.61
CA ASN A 434 42.94 -10.21 19.78
C ASN A 434 43.66 -9.58 20.99
N THR A 435 43.21 -9.87 22.22
CA THR A 435 44.07 -10.38 23.32
C THR A 435 43.22 -11.01 24.45
N SER A 436 43.73 -12.11 25.00
CA SER A 436 43.14 -13.06 25.96
C SER A 436 43.51 -12.82 27.43
N SER A 437 42.63 -13.14 28.39
CA SER A 437 42.92 -14.05 29.54
C SER A 437 41.69 -14.28 30.46
N PRO A 438 41.60 -15.39 31.23
CA PRO A 438 40.36 -15.96 31.77
C PRO A 438 40.21 -15.94 33.31
N ALA A 439 38.96 -16.05 33.80
CA ALA A 439 38.48 -16.59 35.10
C ALA A 439 37.00 -16.14 35.28
N ASP A 440 36.04 -16.81 35.92
CA ASP A 440 35.93 -18.11 36.58
C ASP A 440 34.44 -18.50 36.61
N SER A 441 34.17 -19.79 36.87
CA SER A 441 32.89 -20.50 36.75
C SER A 441 31.69 -20.02 37.61
N THR A 442 30.46 -20.23 37.13
CA THR A 442 29.35 -20.82 37.93
C THR A 442 28.29 -21.51 37.05
N ASN A 443 27.92 -22.72 37.45
CA ASN A 443 26.98 -23.64 36.82
C ASN A 443 25.52 -23.15 36.84
N SER A 444 24.82 -23.25 35.71
CA SER A 444 23.40 -23.61 35.71
C SER A 444 23.05 -24.42 34.45
N LYS A 445 22.33 -25.53 34.66
CA LYS A 445 21.99 -26.53 33.64
C LYS A 445 20.93 -25.96 32.70
N SER A 446 21.26 -25.79 31.42
CA SER A 446 20.29 -25.58 30.34
C SER A 446 20.07 -26.88 29.56
N GLY A 447 18.81 -27.25 29.36
CA GLY A 447 18.42 -28.39 28.54
C GLY A 447 18.74 -28.12 27.08
N SER A 448 19.56 -28.97 26.48
CA SER A 448 19.88 -28.92 25.06
C SER A 448 18.72 -29.44 24.22
N THR A 449 18.08 -28.56 23.45
CA THR A 449 17.23 -28.96 22.33
C THR A 449 18.13 -29.31 21.13
N ASN A 450 17.87 -30.46 20.53
CA ASN A 450 18.73 -31.12 19.54
C ASN A 450 18.70 -30.42 18.17
N THR A 451 19.43 -29.31 18.01
CA THR A 451 19.65 -28.63 16.71
C THR A 451 20.19 -29.58 15.64
N GLY A 452 20.96 -30.60 16.03
CA GLY A 452 21.50 -31.61 15.10
C GLY A 452 20.47 -32.53 14.46
N ALA A 453 19.32 -32.77 15.11
CA ALA A 453 18.26 -33.64 14.56
C ALA A 453 17.43 -32.92 13.48
N ILE A 454 17.26 -31.60 13.62
CA ILE A 454 16.49 -30.78 12.67
C ILE A 454 17.34 -30.45 11.43
N ALA A 455 18.64 -30.18 11.59
CA ALA A 455 19.54 -29.99 10.46
C ALA A 455 19.74 -31.28 9.62
N GLY A 456 19.70 -32.46 10.26
CA GLY A 456 19.80 -33.75 9.56
C GLY A 456 18.57 -34.10 8.71
N GLY A 457 17.37 -33.68 9.14
CA GLY A 457 16.11 -33.95 8.42
C GLY A 457 15.99 -33.20 7.10
N VAL A 458 16.44 -31.94 7.05
CA VAL A 458 16.35 -31.10 5.84
C VAL A 458 17.33 -31.56 4.76
N VAL A 459 18.56 -31.90 5.14
CA VAL A 459 19.58 -32.40 4.19
C VAL A 459 19.24 -33.83 3.72
N GLY A 460 18.72 -34.68 4.60
CA GLY A 460 18.24 -36.02 4.25
C GLY A 460 17.00 -36.01 3.35
N GLY A 461 16.08 -35.06 3.57
CA GLY A 461 14.88 -34.88 2.75
C GLY A 461 15.20 -34.50 1.31
N CYS A 462 16.11 -33.54 1.10
CA CYS A 462 16.49 -33.11 -0.25
C CYS A 462 17.20 -34.24 -1.04
N ALA A 463 18.07 -35.01 -0.40
CA ALA A 463 18.72 -36.16 -1.03
C ALA A 463 17.72 -37.30 -1.34
N GLY A 464 16.77 -37.55 -0.44
CA GLY A 464 15.71 -38.54 -0.63
C GLY A 464 14.75 -38.17 -1.76
N LEU A 465 14.34 -36.91 -1.85
CA LEU A 465 13.45 -36.43 -2.90
C LEU A 465 14.10 -36.51 -4.28
N ALA A 466 15.39 -36.13 -4.38
CA ALA A 466 16.15 -36.22 -5.62
C ALA A 466 16.28 -37.68 -6.12
N LEU A 467 16.49 -38.64 -5.21
CA LEU A 467 16.53 -40.06 -5.53
C LEU A 467 15.18 -40.59 -6.04
N ILE A 468 14.07 -40.18 -5.42
CA ILE A 468 12.72 -40.59 -5.83
C ILE A 468 12.38 -40.04 -7.22
N VAL A 469 12.67 -38.75 -7.48
CA VAL A 469 12.44 -38.14 -8.79
C VAL A 469 13.30 -38.79 -9.87
N GLY A 470 14.58 -39.09 -9.57
CA GLY A 470 15.47 -39.81 -10.47
C GLY A 470 14.96 -41.22 -10.82
N LEU A 471 14.44 -41.96 -9.83
CA LEU A 471 13.86 -43.28 -10.06
C LEU A 471 12.59 -43.23 -10.90
N VAL A 472 11.68 -42.29 -10.62
CA VAL A 472 10.44 -42.12 -11.39
C VAL A 472 10.74 -41.76 -12.85
N TRP A 473 11.66 -40.83 -13.10
CA TRP A 473 12.12 -40.51 -14.46
C TRP A 473 12.66 -41.77 -15.14
N PHE A 474 13.57 -42.50 -14.48
CA PHE A 474 14.21 -43.69 -15.05
C PHE A 474 13.19 -44.76 -15.48
N PHE A 475 12.16 -45.01 -14.67
CA PHE A 475 11.09 -45.97 -15.02
C PHE A 475 10.19 -45.49 -16.16
N LEU A 476 9.90 -44.19 -16.26
CA LEU A 476 9.12 -43.62 -17.37
C LEU A 476 9.87 -43.67 -18.70
N VAL A 477 11.18 -43.42 -18.69
CA VAL A 477 12.02 -43.53 -19.90
C VAL A 477 12.19 -44.99 -20.33
N ARG A 478 12.30 -45.91 -19.38
CA ARG A 478 12.41 -47.35 -19.69
C ARG A 478 11.12 -47.92 -20.28
N ARG A 479 9.94 -47.38 -19.91
CA ARG A 479 8.64 -47.75 -20.47
C ARG A 479 8.38 -47.22 -21.88
N ARG A 480 9.12 -46.21 -22.35
CA ARG A 480 8.96 -45.63 -23.70
C ARG A 480 9.67 -46.38 -24.83
N LYS A 481 10.21 -47.59 -24.59
CA LYS A 481 10.88 -48.40 -25.63
C LYS A 481 10.07 -49.59 -26.17
N GLN A 482 8.75 -49.66 -25.97
CA GLN A 482 7.92 -50.67 -26.63
C GLN A 482 6.54 -50.13 -27.03
N ILE A 483 6.43 -49.52 -28.22
CA ILE A 483 5.21 -49.54 -29.03
C ILE A 483 5.63 -49.71 -30.50
N PRO A 484 5.26 -50.82 -31.17
CA PRO A 484 5.47 -51.00 -32.60
C PRO A 484 4.57 -50.05 -33.42
N LYS A 485 5.13 -49.51 -34.50
CA LYS A 485 4.37 -48.84 -35.55
C LYS A 485 3.69 -49.90 -36.41
N ASP A 486 2.38 -49.82 -36.60
CA ASP A 486 1.72 -50.41 -37.76
C ASP A 486 0.73 -49.43 -38.37
N ILE A 487 0.88 -49.28 -39.69
CA ILE A 487 0.08 -48.55 -40.65
C ILE A 487 -1.05 -49.49 -41.08
N HIS A 488 -2.30 -49.00 -41.14
CA HIS A 488 -3.26 -49.53 -42.11
C HIS A 488 -4.23 -48.45 -42.59
N GLU A 489 -4.32 -48.39 -43.91
CA GLU A 489 -5.11 -47.52 -44.78
C GLU A 489 -6.45 -48.21 -45.14
N ALA A 490 -7.37 -47.43 -45.73
CA ALA A 490 -8.69 -47.75 -46.31
C ALA A 490 -9.91 -47.65 -45.36
N GLY A 491 -11.03 -47.01 -45.71
CA GLY A 491 -11.43 -46.45 -47.00
C GLY A 491 -12.64 -45.51 -46.90
N VAL A 492 -12.85 -44.77 -47.99
CA VAL A 492 -13.92 -43.81 -48.25
C VAL A 492 -15.17 -44.55 -48.75
N GLU A 493 -16.36 -44.20 -48.25
CA GLU A 493 -17.61 -44.35 -49.01
C GLU A 493 -18.62 -43.25 -48.65
N THR A 494 -19.35 -42.79 -49.68
CA THR A 494 -20.18 -41.58 -49.74
C THR A 494 -21.63 -41.96 -50.05
N GLN A 495 -22.65 -41.32 -49.43
CA GLN A 495 -23.95 -40.88 -50.02
C GLN A 495 -24.89 -40.36 -48.90
N ARG A 496 -25.33 -39.09 -48.85
CA ARG A 496 -26.45 -38.39 -49.56
C ARG A 496 -27.87 -38.95 -49.35
N HIS A 497 -28.74 -38.25 -48.59
CA HIS A 497 -30.04 -37.65 -49.03
C HIS A 497 -30.90 -37.06 -47.88
N GLN A 498 -31.06 -35.72 -47.90
CA GLN A 498 -32.30 -34.89 -47.92
C GLN A 498 -33.43 -34.94 -46.84
N PRO A 499 -34.29 -33.89 -46.76
CA PRO A 499 -34.74 -33.27 -45.49
C PRO A 499 -36.29 -33.08 -45.33
N ALA A 500 -36.64 -32.36 -44.25
CA ALA A 500 -37.85 -31.54 -44.02
C ALA A 500 -39.12 -32.18 -43.41
N HIS A 501 -39.62 -31.52 -42.34
CA HIS A 501 -41.04 -31.18 -42.24
C HIS A 501 -41.24 -29.78 -41.66
N GLU A 502 -42.16 -29.05 -42.29
CA GLU A 502 -42.49 -27.64 -42.13
C GLU A 502 -43.60 -27.35 -41.11
N LEU A 503 -43.77 -26.05 -40.85
CA LEU A 503 -44.73 -25.31 -40.00
C LEU A 503 -46.19 -25.31 -40.54
N PRO A 504 -47.17 -24.66 -39.88
CA PRO A 504 -47.52 -23.25 -40.20
C PRO A 504 -47.91 -22.38 -38.96
N VAL A 505 -47.57 -21.08 -38.80
CA VAL A 505 -47.85 -19.81 -39.52
C VAL A 505 -49.12 -19.06 -39.07
N GLY A 506 -48.95 -17.77 -38.76
CA GLY A 506 -49.93 -16.67 -38.78
C GLY A 506 -49.45 -15.46 -37.94
N ALA A 507 -48.56 -14.57 -38.42
CA ALA A 507 -48.77 -13.43 -39.33
C ALA A 507 -49.72 -12.35 -38.71
N ARG A 508 -49.37 -11.06 -38.56
CA ARG A 508 -48.89 -10.11 -39.58
C ARG A 508 -48.45 -8.75 -38.97
N ASP A 509 -47.51 -8.10 -39.66
CA ASP A 509 -47.36 -6.66 -40.02
C ASP A 509 -47.59 -5.54 -38.96
N GLY A 510 -46.83 -4.45 -38.92
CA GLY A 510 -45.91 -3.89 -39.91
C GLY A 510 -45.19 -2.61 -39.42
N ARG A 511 -44.38 -2.07 -40.34
CA ARG A 511 -43.43 -0.95 -40.25
C ARG A 511 -44.06 0.41 -39.84
N SER A 512 -43.27 1.31 -39.23
CA SER A 512 -42.96 2.66 -39.77
C SER A 512 -42.09 3.52 -38.82
N GLU A 513 -40.96 3.98 -39.37
CA GLU A 513 -40.25 5.27 -39.28
C GLU A 513 -40.77 6.47 -38.44
N LEU A 514 -39.77 7.26 -37.97
CA LEU A 514 -39.65 8.73 -37.74
C LEU A 514 -40.08 9.46 -36.42
N GLU A 515 -39.05 10.03 -35.76
CA GLU A 515 -38.75 11.47 -35.49
C GLU A 515 -39.47 12.35 -34.41
N SER A 516 -38.59 13.02 -33.63
CA SER A 516 -38.61 14.36 -32.99
C SER A 516 -39.45 14.71 -31.75
N ASP A 517 -38.74 15.38 -30.84
CA ASP A 517 -39.07 16.48 -29.93
C ASP A 517 -40.31 16.40 -29.03
N TYR A 518 -40.09 16.60 -27.73
CA TYR A 518 -40.80 17.63 -26.96
C TYR A 518 -40.05 17.99 -25.67
N HIS A 519 -39.70 19.27 -25.54
CA HIS A 519 -39.46 19.95 -24.27
C HIS A 519 -40.71 19.91 -23.35
N MET A 520 -40.56 19.73 -22.04
CA MET A 520 -41.20 20.63 -21.07
C MET A 520 -40.69 20.52 -19.61
N ARG A 521 -40.21 21.67 -19.13
CA ARG A 521 -40.47 22.37 -17.85
C ARG A 521 -40.25 21.69 -16.48
N SER A 522 -39.40 22.40 -15.72
CA SER A 522 -39.33 22.50 -14.27
C SER A 522 -40.59 23.16 -13.68
N GLU A 523 -41.10 22.63 -12.57
CA GLU A 523 -42.03 23.28 -11.63
C GLU A 523 -41.62 22.93 -10.19
N LEU A 524 -41.58 23.94 -9.32
CA LEU A 524 -41.25 23.89 -7.89
C LEU A 524 -42.39 23.29 -7.06
N PRO A 525 -42.13 22.68 -5.87
CA PRO A 525 -43.18 22.42 -4.90
C PRO A 525 -43.35 23.59 -3.91
N ALA A 526 -44.61 24.01 -3.74
CA ALA A 526 -45.06 24.96 -2.73
C ALA A 526 -45.38 24.26 -1.39
N GLU A 527 -45.19 25.04 -0.33
CA GLU A 527 -45.38 24.73 1.09
C GLU A 527 -46.82 24.37 1.48
N HIS A 528 -46.95 23.54 2.53
CA HIS A 528 -48.18 23.37 3.29
C HIS A 528 -47.95 23.76 4.77
N LYS A 529 -48.75 24.73 5.23
CA LYS A 529 -48.85 25.22 6.61
C LYS A 529 -49.51 24.20 7.55
N ALA A 530 -49.08 24.20 8.82
CA ALA A 530 -49.96 24.00 9.97
C ALA A 530 -49.44 24.78 11.19
N ALA A 531 -50.38 25.42 11.90
CA ALA A 531 -50.20 26.47 12.90
C ALA A 531 -50.01 25.92 14.33
N ILE A 532 -49.32 26.68 15.20
CA ILE A 532 -49.48 26.59 16.66
C ILE A 532 -49.43 28.00 17.29
N SER A 533 -50.32 28.17 18.28
CA SER A 533 -50.75 29.36 19.02
C SER A 533 -49.68 30.07 19.84
N GLU A 534 -49.72 31.40 19.83
CA GLU A 534 -49.12 32.24 20.88
C GLU A 534 -49.98 32.25 22.15
N LEU A 535 -49.32 32.37 23.30
CA LEU A 535 -49.91 32.77 24.57
C LEU A 535 -48.85 33.58 25.33
N ASP A 536 -49.06 34.88 25.33
CA ASP A 536 -48.37 35.86 26.15
C ASP A 536 -48.81 35.72 27.62
N THR A 537 -47.89 35.90 28.58
CA THR A 537 -48.17 36.61 29.84
C THR A 537 -46.89 36.95 30.61
N GLU A 538 -46.73 38.27 30.73
CA GLU A 538 -45.92 39.09 31.63
C GLU A 538 -45.63 38.59 33.08
N ARG A 539 -44.41 38.95 33.53
CA ARG A 539 -44.06 39.79 34.72
C ARG A 539 -43.70 39.13 36.08
N ASN A 540 -42.66 39.75 36.69
CA ASN A 540 -42.08 39.68 38.05
C ASN A 540 -41.16 38.47 38.30
N ARG A 541 -39.91 38.62 38.74
CA ARG A 541 -39.30 39.56 39.68
C ARG A 541 -37.79 39.63 39.47
#